data_AF-A0A010RR78-F1
#
_entry.id   AF-A0A010RR78-F1
#
_cell.length_a   1.000
_cell.length_b   1.000
_cell.length_c   1.000
_cell.angle_alpha   90.00
_cell.angle_beta   90.00
_cell.angle_gamma   90.00
#
_symmetry.space_group_name_H-M   'P 1'
#
loop_
_entity.id
_entity.type
_entity.pdbx_description
1 polymer ?
#
loop_
_entity_poly.entity_id
_entity_poly.type
_entity_poly.pdbx_seq_one_letter_code
_entity_poly.pdbx_strand_id
1 'polypeptide(L)'
;MVAQFIVAFSAVFGMAEAIRHTQQSARRKEHRSRKNNLIIRCRKSTCHSRDIHGKHVVLSGDKLFVDTGTDPDSAFGHQFAGYFLPYPDSQYAGLVSTICDEPPIMNWIYVDRDTYEVKFGTRPYAQHNYTGPFDCTRQDKRLTFASWEGFCVVKTGNFWSLYFDVEQDGLKSKLPEGVTALEVDLLRVEVPVKPVKPEEQEQAEGKESGEEGKENGGSDSSNQNDSGTSPQTGANEVELESPEVD
;
A
#
# COMPACT_ATOMS: atom_id res chain seq x y z
N MET A 1 -44.42 -36.30 -32.84
CA MET A 1 -43.32 -35.35 -33.14
C MET A 1 -43.49 -34.10 -32.27
N VAL A 2 -43.34 -34.20 -30.94
CA VAL A 2 -43.37 -33.04 -30.01
C VAL A 2 -42.62 -33.43 -28.73
N ALA A 3 -41.28 -33.49 -28.75
CA ALA A 3 -40.51 -33.73 -27.53
C ALA A 3 -39.04 -33.29 -27.59
N GLN A 4 -38.68 -32.27 -28.40
CA GLN A 4 -37.28 -31.84 -28.54
C GLN A 4 -37.00 -30.36 -28.21
N PHE A 5 -38.01 -29.57 -27.81
CA PHE A 5 -37.85 -28.12 -27.65
C PHE A 5 -37.68 -27.61 -26.20
N ILE A 6 -37.85 -28.45 -25.17
CA ILE A 6 -37.88 -27.97 -23.77
C ILE A 6 -36.50 -28.03 -23.06
N VAL A 7 -35.50 -28.72 -23.61
CA VAL A 7 -34.18 -28.87 -22.96
C VAL A 7 -33.24 -27.67 -23.18
N ALA A 8 -33.52 -26.80 -24.15
CA ALA A 8 -32.61 -25.72 -24.53
C ALA A 8 -32.65 -24.48 -23.61
N PHE A 9 -33.74 -24.24 -22.86
CA PHE A 9 -33.86 -23.03 -22.04
C PHE A 9 -33.13 -23.11 -20.70
N SER A 10 -32.93 -24.30 -20.12
CA SER A 10 -32.26 -24.47 -18.81
C SER A 10 -30.77 -24.16 -18.85
N ALA A 11 -30.11 -24.39 -19.99
CA ALA A 11 -28.67 -24.15 -20.16
C ALA A 11 -28.32 -22.65 -20.29
N VAL A 12 -29.23 -21.83 -20.85
CA VAL A 12 -28.98 -20.42 -21.16
C VAL A 12 -28.94 -19.54 -19.89
N PHE A 13 -29.73 -19.85 -18.87
CA PHE A 13 -29.74 -19.07 -17.62
C PHE A 13 -28.51 -19.30 -16.73
N GLY A 14 -28.00 -20.54 -16.66
CA GLY A 14 -26.78 -20.84 -15.90
C GLY A 14 -25.54 -20.14 -16.48
N MET A 15 -25.45 -20.03 -17.81
CA MET A 15 -24.37 -19.32 -18.49
C MET A 15 -24.46 -17.80 -18.27
N ALA A 16 -25.67 -17.22 -18.30
CA ALA A 16 -25.86 -15.78 -18.09
C ALA A 16 -25.45 -15.32 -16.68
N GLU A 17 -25.81 -16.07 -15.63
CA GLU A 17 -25.42 -15.73 -14.25
C GLU A 17 -23.91 -15.97 -14.03
N ALA A 18 -23.33 -17.01 -14.66
CA ALA A 18 -21.88 -17.24 -14.64
C ALA A 18 -21.10 -16.11 -15.35
N ILE A 19 -21.60 -15.61 -16.49
CA ILE A 19 -21.02 -14.46 -17.20
C ILE A 19 -21.14 -13.20 -16.33
N ARG A 20 -22.30 -12.96 -15.70
CA ARG A 20 -22.49 -11.81 -14.80
C ARG A 20 -21.54 -11.86 -13.61
N HIS A 21 -21.39 -13.04 -13.00
CA HIS A 21 -20.45 -13.26 -11.89
C HIS A 21 -19.00 -13.02 -12.34
N THR A 22 -18.64 -13.50 -13.53
CA THR A 22 -17.31 -13.31 -14.13
C THR A 22 -17.03 -11.83 -14.41
N GLN A 23 -17.97 -11.12 -15.05
CA GLN A 23 -17.86 -9.70 -15.35
C GLN A 23 -17.80 -8.86 -14.07
N GLN A 24 -18.63 -9.16 -13.07
CA GLN A 24 -18.61 -8.48 -11.78
C GLN A 24 -17.27 -8.70 -11.05
N SER A 25 -16.72 -9.91 -11.12
CA SER A 25 -15.42 -10.22 -10.53
C SER A 25 -14.27 -9.52 -11.27
N ALA A 26 -14.30 -9.48 -12.60
CA ALA A 26 -13.33 -8.75 -13.41
C ALA A 26 -13.35 -7.24 -13.11
N ARG A 27 -14.54 -6.63 -13.09
CA ARG A 27 -14.71 -5.21 -12.72
C ARG A 27 -14.20 -4.90 -11.32
N ARG A 28 -14.43 -5.81 -10.36
CA ARG A 28 -13.88 -5.66 -9.00
C ARG A 28 -12.36 -5.71 -8.99
N LYS A 29 -11.75 -6.66 -9.70
CA LYS A 29 -10.29 -6.78 -9.81
C LYS A 29 -9.68 -5.52 -10.43
N GLU A 30 -10.24 -5.06 -11.55
CA GLU A 30 -9.79 -3.84 -12.22
C GLU A 30 -9.90 -2.61 -11.31
N HIS A 31 -11.03 -2.43 -10.65
CA HIS A 31 -11.22 -1.32 -9.72
C HIS A 31 -10.27 -1.37 -8.52
N ARG A 32 -9.90 -2.59 -8.08
CA ARG A 32 -8.97 -2.82 -6.97
C ARG A 32 -7.51 -2.60 -7.36
N SER A 33 -7.15 -2.74 -8.64
CA SER A 33 -5.81 -2.47 -9.15
C SER A 33 -5.57 -1.00 -9.56
N ARG A 34 -6.61 -0.16 -9.55
CA ARG A 34 -6.47 1.27 -9.87
C ARG A 34 -5.93 2.07 -8.68
N LYS A 35 -4.86 2.83 -8.94
CA LYS A 35 -4.29 3.81 -8.00
C LYS A 35 -5.37 4.80 -7.57
N ASN A 36 -5.46 5.06 -6.28
CA ASN A 36 -6.45 5.94 -5.70
C ASN A 36 -5.87 6.73 -4.53
N ASN A 37 -6.50 7.88 -4.29
CA ASN A 37 -6.26 8.71 -3.14
C ASN A 37 -7.39 8.50 -2.13
N LEU A 38 -7.13 8.87 -0.88
CA LEU A 38 -8.14 8.91 0.17
C LEU A 38 -8.49 10.36 0.50
N ILE A 39 -9.78 10.64 0.61
CA ILE A 39 -10.32 11.95 0.99
C ILE A 39 -11.16 11.80 2.26
N ILE A 40 -10.94 12.69 3.23
CA ILE A 40 -11.68 12.72 4.48
C ILE A 40 -13.11 13.24 4.25
N ARG A 41 -14.11 12.49 4.70
CA ARG A 41 -15.48 12.96 4.82
C ARG A 41 -15.93 12.90 6.29
N CYS A 42 -16.11 14.07 6.91
CA CYS A 42 -16.67 14.14 8.26
C CYS A 42 -18.10 13.58 8.31
N ARG A 43 -18.39 12.69 9.27
CA ARG A 43 -19.73 12.15 9.49
C ARG A 43 -20.66 13.13 10.20
N LYS A 44 -20.09 13.98 11.06
CA LYS A 44 -20.78 15.04 11.79
C LYS A 44 -20.09 16.38 11.53
N SER A 45 -20.88 17.44 11.43
CA SER A 45 -20.34 18.80 11.36
C SER A 45 -19.91 19.25 12.76
N THR A 46 -18.64 19.62 12.89
CA THR A 46 -18.02 20.13 14.12
C THR A 46 -17.22 21.39 13.80
N CYS A 47 -16.73 22.10 14.83
CA CYS A 47 -15.89 23.29 14.62
C CYS A 47 -14.64 23.01 13.78
N HIS A 48 -14.09 21.80 13.86
CA HIS A 48 -12.90 21.37 13.13
C HIS A 48 -13.20 20.84 11.73
N SER A 49 -14.47 20.56 11.39
CA SER A 49 -14.82 19.94 10.11
C SER A 49 -14.39 20.77 8.91
N ARG A 50 -14.31 22.10 9.04
CA ARG A 50 -13.83 22.98 7.97
C ARG A 50 -12.35 22.74 7.63
N ASP A 51 -11.56 22.32 8.61
CA ASP A 51 -10.11 22.14 8.45
C ASP A 51 -9.78 20.79 7.83
N ILE A 52 -10.60 19.76 8.10
CA ILE A 52 -10.33 18.37 7.72
C ILE A 52 -11.24 17.82 6.61
N HIS A 53 -12.46 18.34 6.43
CA HIS A 53 -13.40 17.80 5.45
C HIS A 53 -12.91 18.08 4.03
N GLY A 54 -12.94 17.07 3.16
CA GLY A 54 -12.50 17.17 1.77
C GLY A 54 -10.99 17.17 1.59
N LYS A 55 -10.21 17.03 2.68
CA LYS A 55 -8.75 17.00 2.63
C LYS A 55 -8.22 15.61 2.28
N HIS A 56 -7.01 15.58 1.74
CA HIS A 56 -6.33 14.33 1.38
C HIS A 56 -5.66 13.68 2.59
N VAL A 57 -5.48 12.37 2.50
CA VAL A 57 -4.62 11.61 3.42
C VAL A 57 -3.20 11.58 2.87
N VAL A 58 -2.22 11.78 3.75
CA VAL A 58 -0.78 11.77 3.46
C VAL A 58 -0.06 10.82 4.41
N LEU A 59 1.09 10.29 3.98
CA LEU A 59 1.99 9.44 4.74
C LEU A 59 3.16 10.31 5.23
N SER A 60 3.43 10.29 6.53
CA SER A 60 4.57 11.00 7.12
C SER A 60 5.12 10.23 8.32
N GLY A 61 6.45 10.11 8.42
CA GLY A 61 7.08 9.26 9.43
C GLY A 61 6.67 7.79 9.25
N ASP A 62 5.90 7.25 10.19
CA ASP A 62 5.33 5.89 10.18
C ASP A 62 3.79 5.88 10.15
N LYS A 63 3.14 7.05 10.07
CA LYS A 63 1.69 7.24 10.26
C LYS A 63 1.02 7.91 9.07
N LEU A 64 -0.30 7.77 9.02
CA LEU A 64 -1.15 8.48 8.08
C LEU A 64 -1.75 9.72 8.75
N PHE A 65 -1.78 10.83 8.02
CA PHE A 65 -2.27 12.11 8.48
C PHE A 65 -3.24 12.74 7.48
N VAL A 66 -3.98 13.74 7.94
CA VAL A 66 -4.77 14.62 7.07
C VAL A 66 -3.90 15.79 6.63
N ASP A 67 -3.86 16.06 5.33
CA ASP A 67 -3.23 17.25 4.78
C ASP A 67 -4.10 18.48 4.99
N THR A 68 -3.83 19.21 6.06
CA THR A 68 -4.52 20.47 6.36
C THR A 68 -3.99 21.66 5.57
N GLY A 69 -2.88 21.52 4.82
CA GLY A 69 -2.24 22.62 4.11
C GLY A 69 -1.68 23.70 5.03
N THR A 70 -1.16 23.30 6.20
CA THR A 70 -0.68 24.22 7.25
C THR A 70 0.53 25.03 6.79
N ASP A 71 1.35 24.49 5.91
CA ASP A 71 2.48 25.16 5.26
C ASP A 71 2.22 25.28 3.74
N PRO A 72 2.03 26.49 3.20
CA PRO A 72 1.86 26.70 1.76
C PRO A 72 3.10 26.38 0.93
N ASP A 73 4.29 26.46 1.55
CA ASP A 73 5.57 26.38 0.86
C ASP A 73 6.19 24.98 0.93
N SER A 74 5.65 24.10 1.77
CA SER A 74 6.14 22.73 1.96
C SER A 74 5.01 21.70 1.95
N ALA A 75 5.12 20.71 1.07
CA ALA A 75 4.20 19.58 1.06
C ALA A 75 4.39 18.73 2.32
N PHE A 76 3.31 18.55 3.09
CA PHE A 76 3.35 17.72 4.29
C PHE A 76 3.22 16.24 3.93
N GLY A 77 4.35 15.53 3.93
CA GLY A 77 4.39 14.09 3.69
C GLY A 77 4.12 13.69 2.22
N HIS A 78 4.00 12.39 2.00
CA HIS A 78 3.72 11.80 0.69
C HIS A 78 2.22 11.55 0.53
N GLN A 79 1.58 12.07 -0.52
CA GLN A 79 0.15 11.86 -0.72
C GLN A 79 -0.19 10.37 -0.83
N PHE A 80 -1.21 9.93 -0.10
CA PHE A 80 -1.68 8.56 -0.19
C PHE A 80 -2.04 8.25 -1.64
N ALA A 81 -1.37 7.24 -2.19
CA ALA A 81 -1.52 6.83 -3.58
C ALA A 81 -1.52 5.29 -3.62
N GLY A 82 -2.64 4.72 -3.20
CA GLY A 82 -2.76 3.31 -2.86
C GLY A 82 -3.71 2.50 -3.73
N TYR A 83 -3.69 1.20 -3.51
CA TYR A 83 -4.56 0.22 -4.16
C TYR A 83 -4.56 -1.10 -3.36
N PHE A 84 -5.43 -2.03 -3.72
CA PHE A 84 -5.58 -3.29 -2.98
C PHE A 84 -4.70 -4.37 -3.59
N LEU A 85 -3.99 -5.11 -2.74
CA LEU A 85 -3.23 -6.30 -3.12
C LEU A 85 -3.62 -7.47 -2.22
N PRO A 86 -3.56 -8.73 -2.70
CA PRO A 86 -3.66 -9.89 -1.83
C PRO A 86 -2.62 -9.78 -0.71
N TYR A 87 -3.04 -9.87 0.54
CA TYR A 87 -2.08 -9.85 1.64
C TYR A 87 -1.39 -11.22 1.70
N PRO A 88 -0.05 -11.29 1.81
CA PRO A 88 0.67 -12.56 1.82
C PRO A 88 0.17 -13.52 2.90
N ASP A 89 0.07 -14.80 2.56
CA ASP A 89 -0.36 -15.88 3.45
C ASP A 89 -1.77 -15.68 4.07
N SER A 90 -2.58 -14.81 3.46
CA SER A 90 -3.93 -14.48 3.88
C SER A 90 -4.95 -14.69 2.76
N GLN A 91 -6.21 -14.90 3.14
CA GLN A 91 -7.34 -15.03 2.19
C GLN A 91 -8.02 -13.68 1.86
N TYR A 92 -7.46 -12.59 2.36
CA TYR A 92 -8.02 -11.24 2.21
C TYR A 92 -7.06 -10.30 1.48
N ALA A 93 -7.61 -9.19 1.01
CA ALA A 93 -6.82 -8.09 0.45
C ALA A 93 -6.34 -7.16 1.57
N GLY A 94 -5.05 -6.78 1.49
CA GLY A 94 -4.49 -5.66 2.22
C GLY A 94 -4.57 -4.37 1.39
N LEU A 95 -4.13 -3.28 2.01
CA LEU A 95 -4.00 -1.97 1.37
C LEU A 95 -2.52 -1.60 1.32
N VAL A 96 -2.07 -1.10 0.18
CA VAL A 96 -0.72 -0.55 0.01
C VAL A 96 -0.80 0.90 -0.45
N SER A 97 0.23 1.69 -0.16
CA SER A 97 0.44 3.01 -0.76
C SER A 97 1.90 3.17 -1.16
N THR A 98 2.16 3.97 -2.20
CA THR A 98 3.52 4.46 -2.43
C THR A 98 3.95 5.37 -1.28
N ILE A 99 5.26 5.41 -1.02
CA ILE A 99 5.89 6.28 -0.01
C ILE A 99 6.81 7.34 -0.63
N CYS A 100 7.14 7.17 -1.91
CA CYS A 100 7.89 8.10 -2.74
C CYS A 100 7.47 7.90 -4.20
N ASP A 101 7.75 8.88 -5.06
CA ASP A 101 7.34 8.84 -6.47
C ASP A 101 8.32 8.09 -7.38
N GLU A 102 9.64 8.24 -7.15
CA GLU A 102 10.67 7.67 -8.03
C GLU A 102 11.90 7.16 -7.23
N PRO A 103 12.19 5.85 -7.22
CA PRO A 103 11.32 4.77 -7.69
C PRO A 103 10.08 4.64 -6.79
N PRO A 104 8.92 4.19 -7.29
CA PRO A 104 7.71 4.05 -6.50
C PRO A 104 7.81 2.87 -5.53
N ILE A 105 8.37 3.11 -4.34
CA ILE A 105 8.40 2.12 -3.25
C ILE A 105 7.04 2.08 -2.58
N MET A 106 6.58 0.88 -2.22
CA MET A 106 5.28 0.68 -1.58
C MET A 106 5.41 0.02 -0.22
N ASN A 107 4.56 0.48 0.70
CA ASN A 107 4.41 -0.09 2.03
C ASN A 107 2.96 -0.53 2.27
N TRP A 108 2.81 -1.53 3.14
CA TRP A 108 1.52 -1.98 3.62
C TRP A 108 0.95 -0.96 4.60
N ILE A 109 -0.34 -0.69 4.48
CA ILE A 109 -1.11 0.06 5.45
C ILE A 109 -1.71 -0.92 6.43
N TYR A 110 -1.60 -0.61 7.72
CA TYR A 110 -2.11 -1.45 8.79
C TYR A 110 -2.59 -0.60 9.97
N VAL A 111 -3.41 -1.17 10.82
CA VAL A 111 -3.80 -0.58 12.11
C VAL A 111 -2.87 -1.15 13.17
N ASP A 112 -2.09 -0.30 13.82
CA ASP A 112 -1.24 -0.68 14.95
C ASP A 112 -2.09 -1.28 16.07
N ARG A 113 -1.74 -2.48 16.52
CA ARG A 113 -2.58 -3.21 17.48
C ARG A 113 -2.59 -2.59 18.87
N ASP A 114 -1.54 -1.83 19.21
CA ASP A 114 -1.34 -1.29 20.54
C ASP A 114 -1.92 0.13 20.62
N THR A 115 -1.65 0.97 19.61
CA THR A 115 -2.06 2.40 19.57
C THR A 115 -3.32 2.70 18.77
N TYR A 116 -3.76 1.78 17.91
CA TYR A 116 -4.87 1.97 16.94
C TYR A 116 -4.62 3.06 15.89
N GLU A 117 -3.38 3.52 15.78
CA GLU A 117 -2.93 4.40 14.71
C GLU A 117 -2.95 3.64 13.38
N VAL A 118 -3.40 4.31 12.32
CA VAL A 118 -3.21 3.79 10.97
C VAL A 118 -1.79 4.15 10.54
N LYS A 119 -0.99 3.11 10.35
CA LYS A 119 0.43 3.19 10.04
C LYS A 119 0.75 2.58 8.69
N PHE A 120 1.99 2.79 8.25
CA PHE A 120 2.52 2.14 7.07
C PHE A 120 3.92 1.57 7.31
N GLY A 121 4.26 0.50 6.60
CA GLY A 121 5.58 -0.12 6.71
C GLY A 121 5.76 -1.35 5.84
N THR A 122 6.96 -1.91 5.86
CA THR A 122 7.24 -3.18 5.19
C THR A 122 6.51 -4.33 5.90
N ARG A 123 6.42 -5.49 5.23
CA ARG A 123 5.71 -6.66 5.76
C ARG A 123 6.14 -7.06 7.18
N PRO A 124 7.43 -7.11 7.56
CA PRO A 124 7.85 -7.45 8.92
C PRO A 124 7.26 -6.55 10.01
N TYR A 125 7.07 -5.25 9.73
CA TYR A 125 6.41 -4.33 10.67
C TYR A 125 4.89 -4.51 10.66
N ALA A 126 4.31 -4.72 9.48
CA ALA A 126 2.85 -4.81 9.34
C ALA A 126 2.28 -6.13 9.89
N GLN A 127 2.95 -7.27 9.71
CA GLN A 127 2.39 -8.61 9.95
C GLN A 127 2.01 -8.90 11.42
N HIS A 128 2.56 -8.15 12.37
CA HIS A 128 2.26 -8.30 13.80
C HIS A 128 1.06 -7.45 14.25
N ASN A 129 0.51 -6.64 13.33
CA ASN A 129 -0.57 -5.69 13.53
C ASN A 129 -1.83 -6.12 12.76
N TYR A 130 -2.89 -5.31 12.79
CA TYR A 130 -4.09 -5.61 12.03
C TYR A 130 -3.96 -5.13 10.58
N THR A 131 -3.83 -6.08 9.65
CA THR A 131 -3.46 -5.82 8.25
C THR A 131 -4.61 -5.92 7.25
N GLY A 132 -5.80 -6.28 7.73
CA GLY A 132 -7.00 -6.36 6.92
C GLY A 132 -8.10 -7.17 7.60
N PRO A 133 -9.18 -7.51 6.88
CA PRO A 133 -9.39 -7.22 5.45
C PRO A 133 -9.63 -5.73 5.15
N PHE A 134 -8.96 -5.20 4.12
CA PHE A 134 -9.32 -3.90 3.54
C PHE A 134 -10.24 -4.09 2.32
N ASP A 135 -11.32 -3.30 2.27
CA ASP A 135 -12.24 -3.24 1.12
C ASP A 135 -12.84 -1.84 1.01
N CYS A 136 -13.77 -1.64 0.07
CA CYS A 136 -14.58 -0.44 0.00
C CYS A 136 -16.07 -0.75 -0.20
N THR A 137 -16.94 0.16 0.23
CA THR A 137 -18.38 0.06 -0.03
C THR A 137 -18.71 0.14 -1.51
N ARG A 138 -19.83 -0.48 -1.92
CA ARG A 138 -20.19 -0.63 -3.33
C ARG A 138 -20.64 0.69 -3.98
N GLN A 139 -21.35 1.53 -3.24
CA GLN A 139 -21.98 2.75 -3.75
C GLN A 139 -20.99 3.92 -3.76
N ASP A 140 -20.44 4.24 -2.59
CA ASP A 140 -19.65 5.44 -2.36
C ASP A 140 -18.13 5.19 -2.39
N LYS A 141 -17.71 3.94 -2.62
CA LYS A 141 -16.30 3.52 -2.62
C LYS A 141 -15.56 3.92 -1.32
N ARG A 142 -16.25 3.90 -0.19
CA ARG A 142 -15.65 4.29 1.11
C ARG A 142 -14.81 3.16 1.65
N LEU A 143 -13.62 3.46 2.12
CA LEU A 143 -12.71 2.47 2.67
C LEU A 143 -13.33 1.82 3.91
N THR A 144 -13.16 0.51 4.01
CA THR A 144 -13.58 -0.31 5.13
C THR A 144 -12.40 -1.14 5.60
N PHE A 145 -12.35 -1.38 6.90
CA PHE A 145 -11.42 -2.31 7.53
C PHE A 145 -12.24 -3.31 8.35
N ALA A 146 -11.99 -4.61 8.14
CA ALA A 146 -12.81 -5.68 8.71
C ALA A 146 -14.32 -5.48 8.45
N SER A 147 -14.66 -5.04 7.22
CA SER A 147 -16.04 -4.74 6.80
C SER A 147 -16.74 -3.61 7.56
N TRP A 148 -15.99 -2.75 8.25
CA TRP A 148 -16.53 -1.62 9.00
C TRP A 148 -15.84 -0.29 8.66
N GLU A 149 -16.58 0.81 8.81
CA GLU A 149 -16.17 2.19 8.52
C GLU A 149 -15.78 2.93 9.82
N GLY A 150 -14.95 2.30 10.65
CA GLY A 150 -14.56 2.78 11.99
C GLY A 150 -13.39 3.77 12.05
N PHE A 151 -13.17 4.54 10.98
CA PHE A 151 -12.02 5.45 10.93
C PHE A 151 -12.26 6.72 11.75
N CYS A 152 -11.21 7.18 12.42
CA CYS A 152 -11.20 8.41 13.20
C CYS A 152 -9.98 9.25 12.85
N VAL A 153 -10.09 10.57 13.00
CA VAL A 153 -8.93 11.48 12.99
C VAL A 153 -8.73 12.08 14.37
N VAL A 154 -7.50 12.06 14.85
CA VAL A 154 -7.11 12.50 16.20
C VAL A 154 -6.21 13.71 16.10
N LYS A 155 -6.53 14.76 16.86
CA LYS A 155 -5.78 16.01 16.90
C LYS A 155 -4.63 15.91 17.88
N THR A 156 -3.41 16.06 17.37
CA THR A 156 -2.18 16.15 18.18
C THR A 156 -1.42 17.41 17.78
N GLY A 157 -1.51 18.45 18.61
CA GLY A 157 -1.00 19.78 18.27
C GLY A 157 -1.73 20.35 17.04
N ASN A 158 -0.97 20.63 15.98
CA ASN A 158 -1.49 21.16 14.71
C ASN A 158 -1.79 20.07 13.66
N PHE A 159 -1.57 18.80 13.99
CA PHE A 159 -1.71 17.70 13.05
C PHE A 159 -2.91 16.83 13.38
N TRP A 160 -3.49 16.25 12.33
CA TRP A 160 -4.59 15.28 12.43
C TRP A 160 -4.08 13.95 11.92
N SER A 161 -4.00 12.97 12.81
CA SER A 161 -3.51 11.62 12.51
C SER A 161 -4.68 10.66 12.37
N LEU A 162 -4.56 9.68 11.48
CA LEU A 162 -5.60 8.71 11.17
C LEU A 162 -5.51 7.51 12.12
N TYR A 163 -6.65 7.11 12.66
CA TYR A 163 -6.83 6.00 13.60
C TYR A 163 -7.99 5.10 13.15
N PHE A 164 -8.07 3.92 13.74
CA PHE A 164 -9.22 3.02 13.59
C PHE A 164 -9.74 2.57 14.95
N ASP A 165 -11.04 2.75 15.20
CA ASP A 165 -11.66 2.52 16.50
C ASP A 165 -11.99 1.05 16.78
N VAL A 166 -11.00 0.19 16.99
CA VAL A 166 -11.19 -1.26 17.12
C VAL A 166 -12.21 -1.64 18.22
N GLU A 167 -12.25 -0.92 19.35
CA GLU A 167 -13.20 -1.18 20.46
C GLU A 167 -14.60 -0.58 20.24
N GLN A 168 -14.80 0.22 19.18
CA GLN A 168 -16.06 0.91 18.89
C GLN A 168 -16.51 1.88 20.00
N ASP A 169 -15.56 2.47 20.74
CA ASP A 169 -15.85 3.37 21.86
C ASP A 169 -15.56 4.84 21.54
N GLY A 170 -15.19 5.15 20.29
CA GLY A 170 -14.72 6.46 19.85
C GLY A 170 -13.28 6.73 20.28
N LEU A 171 -12.44 5.70 20.38
CA LEU A 171 -11.05 5.73 20.89
C LEU A 171 -10.91 6.15 22.37
N LYS A 172 -11.98 6.09 23.17
CA LYS A 172 -11.97 6.55 24.57
C LYS A 172 -11.06 5.71 25.46
N SER A 173 -10.97 4.41 25.20
CA SER A 173 -10.07 3.50 25.93
C SER A 173 -8.60 3.65 25.54
N LYS A 174 -8.31 4.28 24.40
CA LYS A 174 -6.95 4.42 23.86
C LYS A 174 -6.37 5.80 24.03
N LEU A 175 -7.20 6.84 23.95
CA LEU A 175 -6.74 8.23 24.02
C LEU A 175 -6.86 8.78 25.44
N PRO A 176 -5.90 9.61 25.88
CA PRO A 176 -6.04 10.38 27.11
C PRO A 176 -7.25 11.31 27.08
N GLU A 177 -7.77 11.65 28.26
CA GLU A 177 -8.83 12.65 28.38
C GLU A 177 -8.40 14.00 27.78
N GLY A 178 -9.35 14.69 27.13
CA GLY A 178 -9.13 16.00 26.50
C GLY A 178 -8.56 15.95 25.07
N VAL A 179 -8.13 14.78 24.58
CA VAL A 179 -7.73 14.62 23.17
C VAL A 179 -8.97 14.62 22.28
N THR A 180 -8.93 15.40 21.19
CA THR A 180 -10.03 15.49 20.23
C THR A 180 -9.91 14.40 19.17
N ALA A 181 -10.91 13.51 19.11
CA ALA A 181 -11.08 12.52 18.06
C ALA A 181 -12.41 12.74 17.31
N LEU A 182 -12.38 12.59 15.98
CA LEU A 182 -13.55 12.77 15.12
C LEU A 182 -13.72 11.56 14.21
N GLU A 183 -14.90 10.94 14.23
CA GLU A 183 -15.27 9.88 13.29
C GLU A 183 -15.38 10.43 11.86
N VAL A 184 -14.76 9.73 10.92
CA VAL A 184 -14.71 10.12 9.50
C VAL A 184 -14.94 8.90 8.61
N ASP A 185 -15.49 9.15 7.42
CA ASP A 185 -15.43 8.21 6.32
C ASP A 185 -14.22 8.54 5.44
N LEU A 186 -13.58 7.53 4.89
CA LEU A 186 -12.49 7.69 3.92
C LEU A 186 -13.02 7.39 2.52
N LEU A 187 -13.16 8.42 1.69
CA LEU A 187 -13.61 8.26 0.31
C LEU A 187 -12.44 7.88 -0.59
N ARG A 188 -12.60 6.79 -1.33
CA ARG A 188 -11.61 6.38 -2.32
C ARG A 188 -11.88 7.08 -3.64
N VAL A 189 -10.91 7.86 -4.11
CA VAL A 189 -10.97 8.59 -5.38
C VAL A 189 -9.88 8.07 -6.31
N GLU A 190 -10.28 7.47 -7.43
CA GLU A 190 -9.33 6.97 -8.44
C GLU A 190 -8.52 8.12 -9.04
N VAL A 191 -7.21 7.92 -9.16
CA VAL A 191 -6.34 8.88 -9.83
C VAL A 191 -6.52 8.71 -11.33
N PRO A 192 -6.82 9.79 -12.08
CA PRO A 192 -6.96 9.71 -13.52
C PRO A 192 -5.61 9.31 -14.14
N VAL A 193 -5.61 8.24 -14.94
CA VAL A 193 -4.44 7.84 -15.74
C VAL A 193 -4.31 8.82 -16.90
N LYS A 194 -3.25 9.63 -16.90
CA LYS A 194 -2.91 10.42 -18.09
C LYS A 194 -2.49 9.44 -19.20
N PRO A 195 -2.98 9.57 -20.44
CA PRO A 195 -2.48 8.75 -21.53
C PRO A 195 -0.98 9.03 -21.71
N VAL A 196 -0.17 7.99 -21.63
CA VAL A 196 1.27 8.07 -21.90
C VAL A 196 1.43 8.55 -23.35
N LYS A 197 2.18 9.63 -23.57
CA LYS A 197 2.50 10.06 -24.93
C LYS A 197 3.47 9.04 -25.54
N PRO A 198 3.39 8.75 -26.84
CA PRO A 198 4.23 7.73 -27.49
C PRO A 198 5.75 7.88 -27.22
N GLU A 199 6.21 9.12 -27.02
CA GLU A 199 7.61 9.47 -26.77
C GLU A 199 8.20 8.89 -25.46
N GLU A 200 7.37 8.56 -24.46
CA GLU A 200 7.82 8.00 -23.17
C GLU A 200 7.87 6.46 -23.17
N GLN A 201 7.19 5.80 -24.14
CA GLN A 201 7.20 4.34 -24.26
C GLN A 201 8.52 3.83 -24.84
N GLU A 202 9.09 4.55 -25.81
CA GLU A 202 10.39 4.20 -26.42
C GLU A 202 11.57 4.29 -25.43
N GLN A 203 11.48 5.19 -24.44
CA GLN A 203 12.52 5.31 -23.39
C GLN A 203 12.44 4.21 -22.32
N ALA A 204 11.26 3.63 -22.10
CA ALA A 204 11.09 2.50 -21.18
C ALA A 204 11.60 1.19 -21.79
N GLU A 205 11.27 0.93 -23.06
CA GLU A 205 11.74 -0.26 -23.79
C GLU A 205 13.25 -0.21 -24.10
N GLY A 206 13.82 0.99 -24.27
CA GLY A 206 15.27 1.19 -24.46
C GLY A 206 16.12 0.94 -23.21
N LYS A 207 15.53 0.93 -22.00
CA LYS A 207 16.24 0.61 -20.75
C LYS A 207 16.24 -0.89 -20.42
N GLU A 208 15.18 -1.62 -20.75
CA GLU A 208 15.11 -3.08 -20.53
C GLU A 208 16.02 -3.89 -21.47
N SER A 209 16.38 -3.35 -22.65
CA SER A 209 17.22 -4.05 -23.64
C SER A 209 18.73 -3.87 -23.44
N GLY A 210 19.17 -3.08 -22.44
CA GLY A 210 20.58 -2.73 -22.23
C GLY A 210 21.35 -3.57 -21.20
N GLU A 211 20.69 -4.44 -20.42
CA GLU A 211 21.30 -5.14 -19.28
C GLU A 211 21.46 -6.67 -19.45
N GLU A 212 21.14 -7.24 -20.62
CA GLU A 212 21.49 -8.64 -20.96
C GLU A 212 22.67 -8.66 -21.94
N GLY A 213 23.89 -8.73 -21.42
CA GLY A 213 25.04 -9.03 -22.27
C GLY A 213 26.40 -8.66 -21.71
N LYS A 214 26.81 -9.24 -20.58
CA LYS A 214 28.24 -9.38 -20.24
C LYS A 214 28.52 -10.46 -19.19
N GLU A 215 28.57 -11.70 -19.66
CA GLU A 215 29.35 -12.84 -19.16
C GLU A 215 29.22 -13.92 -20.26
N ASN A 216 30.20 -14.68 -20.74
CA ASN A 216 31.61 -14.87 -20.44
C ASN A 216 32.20 -15.68 -21.63
N GLY A 217 33.50 -15.56 -21.96
CA GLY A 217 34.13 -16.46 -22.93
C GLY A 217 35.47 -15.98 -23.49
N GLY A 218 36.56 -16.53 -22.95
CA GLY A 218 37.93 -16.21 -23.34
C GLY A 218 38.48 -17.00 -24.53
N SER A 219 39.61 -16.53 -25.06
CA SER A 219 40.65 -17.38 -25.66
C SER A 219 41.97 -16.59 -25.78
N ASP A 220 43.05 -17.32 -25.52
CA ASP A 220 44.46 -16.96 -25.44
C ASP A 220 45.03 -15.99 -26.50
N SER A 221 45.98 -15.16 -26.07
CA SER A 221 47.27 -15.03 -26.75
C SER A 221 48.35 -14.47 -25.83
N SER A 222 49.48 -15.19 -25.88
CA SER A 222 50.75 -14.98 -25.19
C SER A 222 51.41 -13.63 -25.44
N ASN A 223 52.04 -13.05 -24.42
CA ASN A 223 53.41 -12.56 -24.58
C ASN A 223 54.20 -12.51 -23.26
N GLN A 224 55.49 -12.82 -23.37
CA GLN A 224 56.47 -13.02 -22.30
C GLN A 224 57.10 -11.72 -21.78
N ASN A 225 57.77 -11.90 -20.63
CA ASN A 225 58.85 -11.10 -20.01
C ASN A 225 58.42 -10.22 -18.84
N ASP A 226 59.22 -10.03 -17.77
CA ASP A 226 60.18 -10.81 -16.97
C ASP A 226 60.53 -9.88 -15.79
N SER A 227 60.95 -10.46 -14.67
CA SER A 227 61.68 -9.88 -13.54
C SER A 227 60.94 -9.04 -12.47
N GLY A 228 61.10 -9.46 -11.21
CA GLY A 228 61.27 -8.52 -10.09
C GLY A 228 60.53 -8.77 -8.77
N THR A 229 60.97 -9.75 -7.98
CA THR A 229 61.19 -9.63 -6.52
C THR A 229 59.99 -9.42 -5.56
N SER A 230 59.64 -10.49 -4.82
CA SER A 230 59.04 -10.43 -3.45
C SER A 230 60.16 -10.27 -2.38
N PRO A 231 59.92 -10.21 -1.05
CA PRO A 231 58.66 -10.30 -0.28
C PRO A 231 58.56 -9.35 0.94
N GLN A 232 57.44 -9.40 1.68
CA GLN A 232 57.32 -9.64 3.15
C GLN A 232 56.04 -8.99 3.73
N THR A 233 55.03 -9.80 4.09
CA THR A 233 54.70 -10.40 5.42
C THR A 233 53.82 -9.53 6.32
N GLY A 234 52.77 -10.14 6.89
CA GLY A 234 52.02 -9.59 8.02
C GLY A 234 50.65 -10.22 8.21
N ALA A 235 50.62 -11.47 8.72
CA ALA A 235 49.41 -12.11 9.21
C ALA A 235 48.99 -11.51 10.57
N ASN A 236 47.69 -11.43 10.83
CA ASN A 236 47.16 -11.50 12.19
C ASN A 236 45.76 -12.14 12.18
N GLU A 237 45.69 -13.26 12.88
CA GLU A 237 44.55 -14.11 13.18
C GLU A 237 44.00 -13.68 14.55
N VAL A 238 42.67 -13.61 14.71
CA VAL A 238 42.03 -13.44 16.01
C VAL A 238 40.90 -14.46 16.11
N GLU A 239 41.16 -15.49 16.91
CA GLU A 239 40.23 -16.51 17.38
C GLU A 239 39.65 -16.05 18.72
N LEU A 240 38.33 -16.12 18.91
CA LEU A 240 37.65 -15.83 20.19
C LEU A 240 36.71 -16.98 20.53
N GLU A 241 37.07 -17.70 21.59
CA GLU A 241 36.36 -18.81 22.22
C GLU A 241 34.94 -18.43 22.71
N SER A 242 34.07 -19.44 22.78
CA SER A 242 32.79 -19.41 23.48
C SER A 242 32.85 -20.25 24.77
N PRO A 243 32.05 -19.93 25.80
CA PRO A 243 32.30 -20.37 27.18
C PRO A 243 31.72 -21.74 27.56
N GLU A 244 32.35 -22.37 28.54
CA GLU A 244 31.90 -23.58 29.25
C GLU A 244 30.63 -23.33 30.09
N VAL A 245 29.77 -24.35 30.12
CA VAL A 245 28.58 -24.48 30.98
C VAL A 245 28.80 -25.67 31.91
N ASP A 246 28.63 -25.43 33.22
CA ASP A 246 28.36 -26.46 34.23
C ASP A 246 26.89 -26.92 34.17
#